data_AF-A0AA39TT08-F1
#
_entry.id   AF-A0AA39TT08-F1
#
_cell.length_a   1.000
_cell.length_b   1.000
_cell.length_c   1.000
_cell.angle_alpha   90.00
_cell.angle_beta   90.00
_cell.angle_gamma   90.00
#
_symmetry.space_group_name_H-M   'P 1'
#
loop_
_entity.id
_entity.type
_entity.pdbx_description
1 polymer ?
#
loop_
_entity_poly.entity_id
_entity_poly.type
_entity_poly.pdbx_seq_one_letter_code
_entity_poly.pdbx_strand_id
1 'polypeptide(L)'
;MSKPSVVTSRSTLMHASLAYLSDEIRTLDSIITSPSSLPSSCSSLLAMPTEILLLIRSHLLLAVTTELMDRSTSALKRYESSLRVLLCADCIAYNQDVYGKDIWEWEQFSGACSCADIVTPRIRHLPTTTINPKRFVDRVHWLEYYLSRKSLRLLRGRPTSSNKSQDVIWEAVSVVLENFGCKVVMRNPHYRHFLPLLHDKTVVVVPETECESWWLTGVTLNRVDRDLGLSLHHHNVLEDPVDGVSPPPSVSRSFHCSQRKQAFTRQSSILRPTMVNISDALSALFAIPVAFVTFILAILCFYSRPGAFRIM
;
A
#
# COMPACT_ATOMS: atom_id res chain seq x y z
N MET A 1 3.42 22.70 25.59
CA MET A 1 3.12 21.27 25.44
C MET A 1 2.71 21.02 24.00
N SER A 2 3.28 20.04 23.31
CA SER A 2 2.86 19.67 21.95
C SER A 2 1.45 19.10 21.98
N LYS A 3 0.58 19.50 21.04
CA LYS A 3 -0.77 18.92 20.90
C LYS A 3 -0.63 17.41 20.66
N PRO A 4 -1.41 16.55 21.35
CA PRO A 4 -1.36 15.11 21.13
C PRO A 4 -1.76 14.83 19.67
N SER A 5 -1.03 13.94 19.03
CA SER A 5 -1.26 13.58 17.63
C SER A 5 -0.72 12.19 17.34
N VAL A 6 -1.28 11.54 16.31
CA VAL A 6 -0.77 10.26 15.80
C VAL A 6 -0.04 10.54 14.50
N VAL A 7 1.24 10.19 14.46
CA VAL A 7 2.08 10.33 13.27
C VAL A 7 2.16 8.97 12.59
N THR A 8 1.79 8.91 11.32
CA THR A 8 1.83 7.68 10.51
C THR A 8 2.25 8.00 9.09
N SER A 9 2.56 6.99 8.27
CA SER A 9 2.88 7.21 6.87
C SER A 9 1.62 7.47 6.04
N ARG A 10 1.76 8.16 4.90
CA ARG A 10 0.64 8.39 3.97
C ARG A 10 0.10 7.05 3.45
N SER A 11 1.00 6.15 3.05
CA SER A 11 0.63 4.84 2.56
C SER A 11 -0.16 4.04 3.60
N THR A 12 0.30 3.98 4.86
CA THR A 12 -0.38 3.25 5.94
C THR A 12 -1.79 3.80 6.15
N LEU A 13 -1.94 5.12 6.27
CA LEU A 13 -3.25 5.74 6.50
C LEU A 13 -4.23 5.45 5.35
N MET A 14 -3.78 5.61 4.09
CA MET A 14 -4.63 5.34 2.92
C MET A 14 -5.09 3.87 2.87
N HIS A 15 -4.18 2.90 3.11
CA HIS A 15 -4.53 1.49 3.08
C HIS A 15 -5.44 1.10 4.25
N ALA A 16 -5.16 1.59 5.47
CA ALA A 16 -5.99 1.35 6.65
C ALA A 16 -7.41 1.92 6.47
N SER A 17 -7.54 3.12 5.90
CA SER A 17 -8.86 3.69 5.59
C SER A 17 -9.62 2.87 4.56
N LEU A 18 -8.96 2.38 3.50
CA LEU A 18 -9.61 1.49 2.53
C LEU A 18 -9.99 0.13 3.14
N ALA A 19 -9.16 -0.42 4.01
CA ALA A 19 -9.46 -1.65 4.73
C ALA A 19 -10.69 -1.46 5.64
N TYR A 20 -10.78 -0.34 6.36
CA TYR A 20 -11.94 0.01 7.19
C TYR A 20 -13.23 0.12 6.37
N LEU A 21 -13.16 0.65 5.14
CA LEU A 21 -14.31 0.78 4.24
C LEU A 21 -14.67 -0.50 3.48
N SER A 22 -13.89 -1.58 3.63
CA SER A 22 -14.13 -2.85 2.95
C SER A 22 -15.45 -3.51 3.39
N ASP A 23 -16.05 -4.30 2.50
CA ASP A 23 -17.32 -4.97 2.78
C ASP A 23 -17.16 -6.01 3.91
N GLU A 24 -15.98 -6.61 4.04
CA GLU A 24 -15.62 -7.54 5.11
C GLU A 24 -15.72 -6.90 6.49
N ILE A 25 -15.11 -5.72 6.67
CA ILE A 25 -15.14 -4.98 7.93
C ILE A 25 -16.55 -4.44 8.20
N ARG A 26 -17.21 -3.87 7.19
CA ARG A 26 -18.58 -3.35 7.33
C ARG A 26 -19.59 -4.44 7.72
N THR A 27 -19.45 -5.64 7.15
CA THR A 27 -20.32 -6.77 7.48
C THR A 27 -20.10 -7.20 8.92
N LEU A 28 -18.84 -7.30 9.37
CA LEU A 28 -18.54 -7.63 10.76
C LEU A 28 -19.03 -6.56 11.73
N ASP A 29 -18.86 -5.28 11.40
CA ASP A 29 -19.38 -4.16 12.19
C ASP A 29 -20.91 -4.18 12.28
N SER A 30 -21.60 -4.60 11.21
CA SER A 30 -23.06 -4.80 11.23
C SER A 30 -23.47 -5.95 12.16
N ILE A 31 -22.70 -7.04 12.21
CA ILE A 31 -22.95 -8.18 13.10
C ILE A 31 -22.75 -7.76 14.57
N ILE A 32 -21.69 -7.00 14.86
CA ILE A 32 -21.38 -6.51 16.21
C ILE A 32 -22.44 -5.54 16.72
N THR A 33 -22.91 -4.62 15.87
CA THR A 33 -23.84 -3.55 16.28
C THR A 33 -25.31 -3.96 16.29
N SER A 34 -25.70 -4.92 15.44
CA SER A 34 -27.11 -5.30 15.24
C SER A 34 -27.34 -6.80 15.39
N PRO A 35 -27.07 -7.40 16.58
CA PRO A 35 -27.20 -8.84 16.77
C PRO A 35 -28.65 -9.35 16.61
N SER A 36 -29.66 -8.48 16.77
CA SER A 36 -31.09 -8.83 16.75
C SER A 36 -31.73 -8.86 15.37
N SER A 37 -31.09 -8.32 14.32
CA SER A 37 -31.67 -8.21 12.98
C SER A 37 -31.31 -9.36 12.04
N LEU A 38 -30.46 -10.29 12.47
CA LEU A 38 -30.02 -11.39 11.64
C LEU A 38 -31.05 -12.52 11.57
N PRO A 39 -31.23 -13.15 10.39
CA PRO A 39 -32.13 -14.29 10.25
C PRO A 39 -31.71 -15.44 11.17
N SER A 40 -32.71 -16.12 11.74
CA SER A 40 -32.56 -17.20 12.75
C SER A 40 -31.71 -18.39 12.30
N SER A 41 -31.38 -18.50 11.01
CA SER A 41 -30.49 -19.50 10.44
C SER A 41 -28.99 -19.26 10.75
N CYS A 42 -28.60 -18.10 11.29
CA CYS A 42 -27.21 -17.76 11.66
C CYS A 42 -26.91 -17.84 13.18
N SER A 43 -27.63 -18.68 13.94
CA SER A 43 -27.51 -18.75 15.41
C SER A 43 -26.11 -19.06 15.95
N SER A 44 -25.20 -19.66 15.16
CA SER A 44 -23.88 -20.05 15.65
C SER A 44 -22.89 -18.89 15.80
N LEU A 45 -22.99 -17.84 14.97
CA LEU A 45 -22.11 -16.67 15.05
C LEU A 45 -22.60 -15.65 16.09
N LEU A 46 -23.92 -15.56 16.27
CA LEU A 46 -24.55 -14.71 17.28
C LEU A 46 -24.31 -15.19 18.73
N ALA A 47 -23.80 -16.41 18.91
CA ALA A 47 -23.45 -16.96 20.21
C ALA A 47 -22.06 -16.53 20.70
N MET A 48 -21.26 -15.82 19.89
CA MET A 48 -19.92 -15.38 20.30
C MET A 48 -19.98 -14.14 21.20
N PRO A 49 -19.17 -14.08 22.28
CA PRO A 49 -18.99 -12.86 23.06
C PRO A 49 -18.44 -11.72 22.20
N THR A 50 -18.90 -10.49 22.47
CA THR A 50 -18.52 -9.27 21.73
C THR A 50 -17.01 -9.05 21.74
N GLU A 51 -16.33 -9.42 22.83
CA GLU A 51 -14.88 -9.32 22.98
C GLU A 51 -14.14 -10.14 21.90
N ILE A 52 -14.65 -11.33 21.60
CA ILE A 52 -14.09 -12.20 20.57
C ILE A 52 -14.35 -11.60 19.18
N LEU A 53 -15.54 -11.03 18.94
CA LEU A 53 -15.84 -10.36 17.67
C LEU A 53 -14.96 -9.13 17.44
N LEU A 54 -14.70 -8.33 18.48
CA LEU A 54 -13.79 -7.18 18.41
C LEU A 54 -12.34 -7.61 18.15
N LEU A 55 -11.90 -8.74 18.73
CA LEU A 55 -10.60 -9.32 18.45
C LEU A 55 -10.50 -9.81 16.99
N ILE A 56 -11.53 -10.51 16.50
CA ILE A 56 -11.61 -10.92 15.09
C ILE A 56 -11.55 -9.69 14.18
N ARG A 57 -12.29 -8.63 14.53
CA ARG A 57 -12.31 -7.38 13.78
C ARG A 57 -10.93 -6.73 13.66
N SER A 58 -10.17 -6.65 14.76
CA SER A 58 -8.84 -6.04 14.73
C SER A 58 -7.86 -6.85 13.87
N HIS A 59 -7.89 -8.19 13.97
CA HIS A 59 -7.08 -9.06 13.12
C HIS A 59 -7.49 -9.00 11.65
N LEU A 60 -8.79 -8.96 11.36
CA LEU A 60 -9.32 -8.85 10.01
C LEU A 60 -8.88 -7.54 9.36
N LEU A 61 -8.96 -6.42 10.09
CA LEU A 61 -8.54 -5.13 9.57
C LEU A 61 -7.05 -5.12 9.20
N LEU A 62 -6.21 -5.66 10.08
CA LEU A 62 -4.78 -5.78 9.81
C LEU A 62 -4.52 -6.64 8.57
N ALA A 63 -5.15 -7.82 8.50
CA ALA A 63 -5.00 -8.73 7.36
C ALA A 63 -5.41 -8.07 6.02
N VAL A 64 -6.54 -7.37 6.00
CA VAL A 64 -7.01 -6.64 4.81
C VAL A 64 -6.05 -5.48 4.46
N THR A 65 -5.55 -4.76 5.46
CA THR A 65 -4.59 -3.65 5.25
C THR A 65 -3.30 -4.18 4.61
N THR A 66 -2.73 -5.26 5.16
CA THR A 66 -1.52 -5.89 4.64
C THR A 66 -1.73 -6.40 3.20
N GLU A 67 -2.83 -7.10 2.93
CA GLU A 67 -3.16 -7.57 1.57
C GLU A 67 -3.30 -6.40 0.57
N LEU A 68 -3.93 -5.29 0.99
CA LEU A 68 -4.03 -4.10 0.16
C LEU A 68 -2.65 -3.49 -0.14
N MET A 69 -1.76 -3.44 0.86
CA MET A 69 -0.37 -2.97 0.69
C MET A 69 0.43 -3.87 -0.25
N ASP A 70 0.31 -5.20 -0.12
CA ASP A 70 1.00 -6.17 -0.99
C ASP A 70 0.52 -6.07 -2.43
N ARG A 71 -0.79 -5.89 -2.63
CA ARG A 71 -1.37 -5.64 -3.96
C ARG A 71 -0.87 -4.34 -4.57
N SER A 72 -0.80 -3.26 -3.79
CA SER A 72 -0.28 -1.97 -4.24
C SER A 72 1.21 -2.05 -4.60
N THR A 73 2.00 -2.72 -3.77
CA THR A 73 3.44 -2.97 -4.01
C THR A 73 3.66 -3.80 -5.28
N SER A 74 2.88 -4.86 -5.46
CA SER A 74 2.92 -5.69 -6.67
C SER A 74 2.51 -4.91 -7.92
N ALA A 75 1.49 -4.06 -7.81
CA ALA A 75 1.05 -3.21 -8.91
C ALA A 75 2.10 -2.13 -9.27
N LEU A 76 2.80 -1.57 -8.27
CA LEU A 76 3.89 -0.62 -8.48
C LEU A 76 5.04 -1.30 -9.24
N LYS A 77 5.48 -2.48 -8.79
CA LYS A 77 6.52 -3.27 -9.48
C LYS A 77 6.17 -3.55 -10.94
N ARG A 78 4.90 -3.89 -11.23
CA ARG A 78 4.43 -4.10 -12.61
C ARG A 78 4.45 -2.81 -13.43
N TYR A 79 4.05 -1.68 -12.83
CA TYR A 79 4.11 -0.37 -13.48
C TYR A 79 5.54 -0.01 -13.84
N GLU A 80 6.47 -0.09 -12.89
CA GLU A 80 7.89 0.17 -13.15
C GLU A 80 8.50 -0.80 -14.16
N SER A 81 8.15 -2.08 -14.11
CA SER A 81 8.57 -3.06 -15.12
C SER A 81 8.07 -2.67 -16.51
N SER A 82 6.83 -2.18 -16.60
CA SER A 82 6.25 -1.72 -17.87
C SER A 82 6.99 -0.50 -18.41
N LEU A 83 7.44 0.40 -17.54
CA LEU A 83 8.30 1.54 -17.92
C LEU A 83 9.67 1.07 -18.43
N ARG A 84 10.31 0.10 -17.76
CA ARG A 84 11.61 -0.44 -18.19
C ARG A 84 11.53 -1.11 -19.55
N VAL A 85 10.42 -1.77 -19.88
CA VAL A 85 10.18 -2.40 -21.21
C VAL A 85 10.17 -1.37 -22.36
N LEU A 86 9.95 -0.07 -22.06
CA LEU A 86 10.04 0.99 -23.07
C LEU A 86 11.48 1.28 -23.52
N LEU A 87 12.48 0.80 -22.78
CA LEU A 87 13.90 1.05 -23.04
C LEU A 87 14.59 -0.25 -23.50
N CYS A 88 15.57 -0.14 -24.40
CA CYS A 88 16.47 -1.24 -24.72
C CYS A 88 17.47 -1.47 -23.56
N ALA A 89 18.15 -2.61 -23.57
CA ALA A 89 19.10 -2.98 -22.53
C ALA A 89 20.20 -1.91 -22.32
N ASP A 90 20.71 -1.32 -23.40
CA ASP A 90 21.76 -0.29 -23.34
C ASP A 90 21.24 1.00 -22.73
N CYS A 91 20.01 1.43 -23.08
CA CYS A 91 19.39 2.60 -22.47
C CYS A 91 19.07 2.37 -20.98
N ILE A 92 18.67 1.15 -20.59
CA ILE A 92 18.47 0.81 -19.17
C ILE A 92 19.80 0.93 -18.42
N ALA A 93 20.87 0.31 -18.94
CA ALA A 93 22.19 0.36 -18.33
C ALA A 93 22.69 1.80 -18.18
N TYR A 94 22.59 2.61 -19.23
CA TYR A 94 22.95 4.03 -19.19
C TYR A 94 22.20 4.80 -18.11
N ASN A 95 20.86 4.67 -18.05
CA ASN A 95 20.09 5.40 -17.03
C ASN A 95 20.42 4.89 -15.60
N GLN A 96 20.68 3.60 -15.44
CA GLN A 96 21.12 3.04 -14.16
C GLN A 96 22.48 3.58 -13.71
N ASP A 97 23.42 3.77 -14.64
CA ASP A 97 24.75 4.29 -14.34
C ASP A 97 24.73 5.81 -14.05
N VAL A 98 23.85 6.56 -14.72
CA VAL A 98 23.78 8.03 -14.59
C VAL A 98 22.91 8.47 -13.43
N TYR A 99 21.71 7.91 -13.32
CA TYR A 99 20.69 8.33 -12.36
C TYR A 99 20.50 7.35 -11.19
N GLY A 100 21.06 6.14 -11.28
CA GLY A 100 20.85 5.09 -10.29
C GLY A 100 19.74 4.11 -10.65
N LYS A 101 19.52 3.13 -9.77
CA LYS A 101 18.57 2.02 -10.00
C LYS A 101 17.11 2.45 -9.95
N ASP A 102 16.83 3.59 -9.32
CA ASP A 102 15.48 4.08 -9.12
C ASP A 102 14.96 4.78 -10.37
N ILE A 103 13.94 4.21 -11.01
CA ILE A 103 13.36 4.76 -12.26
C ILE A 103 12.69 6.10 -12.05
N TRP A 104 12.30 6.40 -10.81
CA TRP A 104 11.66 7.67 -10.45
C TRP A 104 12.65 8.85 -10.43
N GLU A 105 13.95 8.58 -10.39
CA GLU A 105 15.02 9.59 -10.43
C GLU A 105 15.52 9.89 -11.86
N TRP A 106 14.99 9.19 -12.87
CA TRP A 106 15.44 9.31 -14.26
C TRP A 106 14.85 10.56 -14.95
N GLU A 107 15.41 11.74 -14.67
CA GLU A 107 14.88 13.03 -15.14
C GLU A 107 14.69 13.13 -16.67
N GLN A 108 15.57 12.49 -17.44
CA GLN A 108 15.53 12.52 -18.91
C GLN A 108 14.60 11.46 -19.52
N PHE A 109 14.07 10.53 -18.73
CA PHE A 109 13.19 9.48 -19.22
C PHE A 109 11.84 10.06 -19.66
N SER A 110 11.62 10.09 -20.99
CA SER A 110 10.45 10.74 -21.59
C SER A 110 9.55 9.76 -22.35
N GLY A 111 9.90 8.47 -22.42
CA GLY A 111 9.13 7.46 -23.14
C GLY A 111 9.99 6.36 -23.71
N ALA A 112 9.45 5.69 -24.73
CA ALA A 112 10.17 4.65 -25.45
C ALA A 112 11.47 5.18 -26.09
N CYS A 113 12.53 4.38 -26.02
CA CYS A 113 13.80 4.75 -26.65
C CYS A 113 13.74 4.56 -28.17
N SER A 114 14.37 5.46 -28.92
CA SER A 114 14.48 5.35 -30.38
C SER A 114 15.27 4.13 -30.85
N CYS A 115 16.03 3.49 -29.95
CA CYS A 115 16.80 2.29 -30.24
C CYS A 115 15.93 1.03 -30.35
N ALA A 116 14.73 1.01 -29.74
CA ALA A 116 13.85 -0.14 -29.71
C ALA A 116 13.31 -0.52 -31.10
N ASP A 117 13.17 0.46 -32.00
CA ASP A 117 12.64 0.26 -33.35
C ASP A 117 13.57 -0.52 -34.29
N ILE A 118 14.87 -0.57 -33.98
CA ILE A 118 15.91 -1.12 -34.88
C ILE A 118 16.20 -2.58 -34.55
N VAL A 119 16.15 -2.99 -33.28
CA VAL A 119 16.73 -4.26 -32.82
C VAL A 119 15.68 -5.36 -32.60
N THR A 120 14.42 -5.02 -32.32
CA THR A 120 13.37 -6.00 -32.00
C THR A 120 12.01 -5.66 -32.62
N PRO A 121 11.74 -6.11 -33.87
CA PRO A 121 10.45 -5.86 -34.53
C PRO A 121 9.24 -6.54 -33.85
N ARG A 122 9.45 -7.35 -32.81
CA ARG A 122 8.39 -8.09 -32.09
C ARG A 122 7.53 -7.25 -31.14
N ILE A 123 7.92 -6.02 -30.79
CA ILE A 123 7.14 -5.14 -29.88
C ILE A 123 6.25 -4.16 -30.68
N ARG A 124 5.87 -4.48 -31.92
CA ARG A 124 4.93 -3.64 -32.70
C ARG A 124 3.45 -3.94 -32.43
N HIS A 125 3.14 -5.00 -31.69
CA HIS A 125 1.75 -5.46 -31.48
C HIS A 125 1.24 -5.35 -30.05
N LEU A 126 2.07 -4.94 -29.08
CA LEU A 126 1.50 -4.48 -27.82
C LEU A 126 1.05 -3.04 -28.03
N PRO A 127 -0.20 -2.67 -27.71
CA PRO A 127 -0.62 -1.27 -27.72
C PRO A 127 0.16 -0.52 -26.62
N THR A 128 1.36 -0.07 -26.96
CA THR A 128 2.25 0.77 -26.12
C THR A 128 1.66 2.16 -25.87
N THR A 129 0.44 2.42 -26.31
CA THR A 129 -0.13 3.75 -26.54
C THR A 129 -0.69 4.46 -25.32
N THR A 130 -0.54 3.96 -24.08
CA THR A 130 -1.17 4.65 -22.93
C THR A 130 -0.31 4.84 -21.68
N ILE A 131 0.90 4.29 -21.62
CA ILE A 131 1.77 4.51 -20.44
C ILE A 131 2.60 5.76 -20.66
N ASN A 132 2.13 6.89 -20.12
CA ASN A 132 2.92 8.11 -20.04
C ASN A 132 3.87 8.02 -18.82
N PRO A 133 5.20 7.99 -19.03
CA PRO A 133 6.19 7.89 -17.95
C PRO A 133 6.21 9.12 -17.04
N LYS A 134 5.90 10.30 -17.58
CA LYS A 134 5.86 11.58 -16.84
C LYS A 134 4.49 11.86 -16.22
N ARG A 135 3.62 10.85 -16.16
CA ARG A 135 2.29 11.00 -15.57
C ARG A 135 2.33 11.22 -14.06
N PHE A 136 3.30 10.62 -13.39
CA PHE A 136 3.45 10.66 -11.94
C PHE A 136 4.81 11.26 -11.61
N VAL A 137 4.85 12.03 -10.53
CA VAL A 137 6.07 12.73 -10.07
C VAL A 137 6.94 11.78 -9.26
N ASP A 138 6.30 10.98 -8.39
CA ASP A 138 6.94 10.03 -7.51
C ASP A 138 6.04 8.79 -7.28
N ARG A 139 6.54 7.84 -6.49
CA ARG A 139 5.79 6.63 -6.08
C ARG A 139 4.53 6.94 -5.30
N VAL A 140 4.55 8.01 -4.49
CA VAL A 140 3.42 8.42 -3.65
C VAL A 140 2.27 8.92 -4.52
N HIS A 141 2.54 9.78 -5.49
CA HIS A 141 1.54 10.28 -6.44
C HIS A 141 0.98 9.14 -7.31
N TRP A 142 1.81 8.17 -7.71
CA TRP A 142 1.31 6.95 -8.35
C TRP A 142 0.36 6.17 -7.43
N LEU A 143 0.73 6.00 -6.16
CA LEU A 143 -0.06 5.26 -5.18
C LEU A 143 -1.41 5.94 -4.93
N GLU A 144 -1.43 7.25 -4.75
CA GLU A 144 -2.66 8.04 -4.60
C GLU A 144 -3.58 7.85 -5.81
N TYR A 145 -3.05 7.94 -7.02
CA TYR A 145 -3.84 7.67 -8.23
C TYR A 145 -4.37 6.23 -8.28
N TYR A 146 -3.53 5.24 -7.95
CA TYR A 146 -3.90 3.83 -7.94
C TYR A 146 -5.01 3.53 -6.93
N LEU A 147 -4.88 4.06 -5.71
CA LEU A 147 -5.86 3.88 -4.63
C LEU A 147 -7.14 4.68 -4.87
N SER A 148 -7.06 5.89 -5.44
CA SER A 148 -8.23 6.68 -5.82
C SER A 148 -9.12 5.95 -6.83
N ARG A 149 -8.53 5.21 -7.78
CA ARG A 149 -9.33 4.36 -8.68
C ARG A 149 -10.06 3.23 -7.97
N LYS A 150 -9.48 2.69 -6.88
CA LYS A 150 -10.12 1.65 -6.07
C LYS A 150 -11.21 2.25 -5.17
N SER A 151 -10.96 3.40 -4.54
CA SER A 151 -11.89 4.04 -3.63
C SER A 151 -13.19 4.50 -4.31
N LEU A 152 -13.14 4.85 -5.60
CA LEU A 152 -14.34 5.16 -6.40
C LEU A 152 -15.42 4.07 -6.34
N ARG A 153 -15.04 2.81 -6.15
CA ARG A 153 -16.00 1.70 -6.02
C ARG A 153 -16.65 1.67 -4.64
N LEU A 154 -15.88 2.00 -3.61
CA LEU A 154 -16.32 1.98 -2.20
C LEU A 154 -17.18 3.20 -1.85
N LEU A 155 -16.91 4.35 -2.48
CA LEU A 155 -17.66 5.59 -2.27
C LEU A 155 -18.88 5.75 -3.20
N ARG A 156 -19.27 4.69 -3.91
CA ARG A 156 -20.37 4.76 -4.89
C ARG A 156 -21.66 5.17 -4.19
N GLY A 157 -22.19 6.35 -4.56
CA GLY A 157 -23.43 6.90 -4.01
C GLY A 157 -23.24 8.13 -3.11
N ARG A 158 -21.99 8.49 -2.75
CA ARG A 158 -21.71 9.78 -2.11
C ARG A 158 -21.31 10.82 -3.17
N PRO A 159 -21.86 12.04 -3.14
CA PRO A 159 -21.41 13.10 -4.03
C PRO A 159 -19.98 13.50 -3.65
N THR A 160 -19.02 13.21 -4.53
CA THR A 160 -17.63 13.61 -4.35
C THR A 160 -17.47 15.10 -4.65
N SER A 161 -16.95 15.87 -3.70
CA SER A 161 -16.73 17.31 -3.88
C SER A 161 -15.51 17.62 -4.77
N SER A 162 -14.62 16.65 -4.97
CA SER A 162 -13.41 16.84 -5.80
C SER A 162 -13.67 16.57 -7.28
N ASN A 163 -13.36 17.56 -8.10
CA ASN A 163 -13.34 17.42 -9.57
C ASN A 163 -12.12 16.62 -10.06
N LYS A 164 -11.14 16.34 -9.19
CA LYS A 164 -9.92 15.62 -9.57
C LYS A 164 -10.02 14.17 -9.10
N SER A 165 -10.02 13.26 -10.07
CA SER A 165 -9.99 11.81 -9.82
C SER A 165 -8.80 11.32 -8.97
N GLN A 166 -7.76 12.14 -8.78
CA GLN A 166 -6.58 11.83 -7.96
C GLN A 166 -6.83 12.02 -6.46
N ASP A 167 -7.77 12.87 -6.06
CA ASP A 167 -7.97 13.25 -4.65
C ASP A 167 -9.01 12.38 -3.93
N VAL A 168 -9.64 11.44 -4.65
CA VAL A 168 -10.74 10.60 -4.13
C VAL A 168 -10.29 9.70 -2.96
N ILE A 169 -9.04 9.27 -2.94
CA ILE A 169 -8.49 8.52 -1.80
C ILE A 169 -8.48 9.36 -0.52
N TRP A 170 -8.16 10.65 -0.61
CA TRP A 170 -8.14 11.54 0.56
C TRP A 170 -9.55 11.86 1.04
N GLU A 171 -10.55 11.87 0.15
CA GLU A 171 -11.96 11.90 0.56
C GLU A 171 -12.33 10.65 1.36
N ALA A 172 -11.93 9.46 0.91
CA ALA A 172 -12.16 8.22 1.67
C ALA A 172 -11.48 8.26 3.06
N VAL A 173 -10.24 8.76 3.14
CA VAL A 173 -9.52 8.95 4.41
C VAL A 173 -10.28 9.92 5.32
N SER A 174 -10.73 11.07 4.81
CA SER A 174 -11.52 12.04 5.57
C SER A 174 -12.80 11.42 6.12
N VAL A 175 -13.55 10.69 5.29
CA VAL A 175 -14.78 10.00 5.73
C VAL A 175 -14.52 9.01 6.87
N VAL A 176 -13.42 8.26 6.79
CA VAL A 176 -13.05 7.33 7.86
C VAL A 176 -12.72 8.09 9.13
N LEU A 177 -11.89 9.14 9.06
CA LEU A 177 -11.46 9.89 10.23
C LEU A 177 -12.59 10.73 10.86
N GLU A 178 -13.54 11.24 10.07
CA GLU A 178 -14.77 11.88 10.55
C GLU A 178 -15.55 10.94 11.49
N ASN A 179 -15.63 9.63 11.18
CA ASN A 179 -16.28 8.64 12.06
C ASN A 179 -15.60 8.48 13.42
N PHE A 180 -14.34 8.92 13.53
CA PHE A 180 -13.59 8.95 14.78
C PHE A 180 -13.49 10.35 15.39
N GLY A 181 -14.06 11.39 14.78
CA GLY A 181 -13.88 12.78 15.22
C GLY A 181 -12.45 13.28 15.02
N CYS A 182 -11.77 12.82 13.98
CA CYS A 182 -10.41 13.18 13.63
C CYS A 182 -10.33 13.78 12.22
N LYS A 183 -9.22 14.47 11.94
CA LYS A 183 -8.86 15.01 10.63
C LYS A 183 -7.37 14.81 10.36
N VAL A 184 -7.01 14.78 9.08
CA VAL A 184 -5.60 14.79 8.66
C VAL A 184 -5.11 16.22 8.59
N VAL A 185 -3.95 16.47 9.19
CA VAL A 185 -3.16 17.67 8.95
C VAL A 185 -1.94 17.26 8.14
N MET A 186 -1.96 17.60 6.85
CA MET A 186 -0.76 17.53 6.01
C MET A 186 0.15 18.69 6.39
N ARG A 187 1.40 18.40 6.75
CA ARG A 187 2.38 19.44 7.10
C ARG A 187 2.54 20.36 5.89
N ASN A 188 2.13 21.61 6.06
CA ASN A 188 1.90 22.52 4.95
C ASN A 188 3.21 22.74 4.16
N PRO A 189 3.25 22.50 2.83
CA PRO A 189 4.47 22.65 2.03
C PRO A 189 4.87 24.12 1.77
N HIS A 190 4.29 25.10 2.49
CA HIS A 190 4.53 26.53 2.22
C HIS A 190 5.90 27.06 2.65
N TYR A 191 6.76 26.25 3.29
CA TYR A 191 8.19 26.57 3.46
C TYR A 191 9.07 25.93 2.35
N ARG A 192 8.64 26.07 1.09
CA ARG A 192 9.26 25.44 -0.09
C ARG A 192 10.55 26.10 -0.59
N HIS A 193 11.07 27.14 0.08
CA HIS A 193 12.01 28.03 -0.59
C HIS A 193 13.50 27.69 -0.48
N PHE A 194 14.00 26.82 0.40
CA PHE A 194 15.47 26.69 0.51
C PHE A 194 16.09 25.30 0.76
N LEU A 195 15.34 24.20 0.84
CA LEU A 195 15.95 22.87 0.92
C LEU A 195 15.20 21.84 0.07
N PRO A 196 15.83 21.26 -0.96
CA PRO A 196 15.29 20.09 -1.64
C PRO A 196 15.43 18.85 -0.72
N LEU A 197 14.49 17.90 -0.83
CA LEU A 197 14.69 16.46 -0.54
C LEU A 197 14.34 15.86 0.84
N LEU A 198 13.49 16.46 1.66
CA LEU A 198 12.66 15.65 2.58
C LEU A 198 11.19 15.84 2.23
N HIS A 199 10.72 15.03 1.27
CA HIS A 199 9.30 14.81 1.11
C HIS A 199 8.77 14.29 2.44
N ASP A 200 7.88 15.07 3.09
CA ASP A 200 7.26 14.64 4.33
C ASP A 200 6.35 13.47 4.02
N LYS A 201 6.89 12.26 4.23
CA LYS A 201 6.21 10.97 4.08
C LYS A 201 5.19 10.74 5.19
N THR A 202 5.25 11.57 6.24
CA THR A 202 4.40 11.42 7.40
C THR A 202 3.18 12.33 7.32
N VAL A 203 2.07 11.82 7.82
CA VAL A 203 0.83 12.55 8.04
C VAL A 203 0.51 12.55 9.52
N VAL A 204 -0.05 13.66 9.98
CA VAL A 204 -0.42 13.84 11.37
C VAL A 204 -1.94 13.78 11.48
N VAL A 205 -2.44 12.80 12.22
CA VAL A 205 -3.86 12.72 12.57
C VAL A 205 -4.09 13.45 13.87
N VAL A 206 -5.03 14.38 13.83
CA VAL A 206 -5.42 15.21 14.99
C VAL A 206 -6.93 15.11 15.19
N PRO A 207 -7.44 15.29 16.41
CA PRO A 207 -8.87 15.43 16.63
C PRO A 207 -9.42 16.67 15.90
N GLU A 208 -10.67 16.57 15.45
CA GLU A 208 -11.32 17.64 14.70
C GLU A 208 -11.65 18.84 15.59
N THR A 209 -12.22 18.56 16.76
CA THR A 209 -12.61 19.54 17.77
C THR A 209 -11.49 19.71 18.80
N GLU A 210 -11.11 20.96 19.04
CA GLU A 210 -10.27 21.31 20.18
C GLU A 210 -11.12 21.23 21.45
N CYS A 211 -11.28 20.02 21.97
CA CYS A 211 -11.95 19.84 23.25
C CYS A 211 -11.02 20.34 24.37
N GLU A 212 -11.52 21.14 25.30
CA GLU A 212 -10.77 21.60 26.48
C GLU A 212 -10.30 20.42 27.36
N SER A 213 -10.97 19.27 27.23
CA SER A 213 -10.61 18.03 27.88
C SER A 213 -9.47 17.29 27.16
N TRP A 214 -8.25 17.50 27.63
CA TRP A 214 -7.04 16.82 27.14
C TRP A 214 -7.12 15.28 27.22
N TRP A 215 -7.84 14.73 28.20
CA TRP A 215 -7.98 13.27 28.34
C TRP A 215 -8.88 12.69 27.25
N LEU A 216 -9.93 13.41 26.83
CA LEU A 216 -10.80 12.97 25.75
C LEU A 216 -10.04 12.93 24.43
N THR A 217 -9.19 13.94 24.19
CA THR A 217 -8.27 13.98 23.05
C THR A 217 -7.40 12.73 22.97
N GLY A 218 -6.82 12.30 24.09
CA GLY A 218 -6.00 11.09 24.18
C GLY A 218 -6.80 9.82 23.89
N VAL A 219 -8.01 9.70 24.43
CA VAL A 219 -8.89 8.53 24.19
C VAL A 219 -9.26 8.42 22.71
N THR A 220 -9.62 9.53 22.06
CA THR A 220 -9.97 9.54 20.63
C THR A 220 -8.80 9.13 19.75
N LEU A 221 -7.61 9.67 20.01
CA LEU A 221 -6.40 9.32 19.24
C LEU A 221 -5.98 7.87 19.47
N ASN A 222 -6.02 7.38 20.71
CA ASN A 222 -5.72 5.98 21.01
C ASN A 222 -6.72 5.03 20.35
N ARG A 223 -8.00 5.43 20.27
CA ARG A 223 -9.02 4.67 19.56
C ARG A 223 -8.73 4.62 18.06
N VAL A 224 -8.41 5.75 17.42
CA VAL A 224 -8.02 5.79 16.01
C VAL A 224 -6.80 4.93 15.74
N ASP A 225 -5.75 5.06 16.56
CA ASP A 225 -4.52 4.31 16.38
C ASP A 225 -4.75 2.81 16.48
N ARG A 226 -5.49 2.38 17.51
CA ARG A 226 -5.84 0.96 17.73
C ARG A 226 -6.78 0.42 16.65
N ASP A 227 -7.85 1.15 16.35
CA ASP A 227 -8.93 0.68 15.49
C ASP A 227 -8.58 0.80 13.99
N LEU A 228 -7.54 1.55 13.61
CA LEU A 228 -6.99 1.60 12.25
C LEU A 228 -5.61 0.94 12.12
N GLY A 229 -4.96 0.57 13.24
CA GLY A 229 -3.63 -0.03 13.25
C GLY A 229 -2.53 0.90 12.76
N LEU A 230 -2.60 2.21 13.06
CA LEU A 230 -1.69 3.22 12.48
C LEU A 230 -0.26 3.14 13.03
N SER A 231 -0.09 2.62 14.25
CA SER A 231 1.20 2.40 14.91
C SER A 231 1.92 1.13 14.45
N LEU A 232 1.26 0.27 13.68
CA LEU A 232 1.89 -0.94 13.16
C LEU A 232 2.94 -0.57 12.12
N HIS A 233 4.19 -0.91 12.43
CA HIS A 233 5.32 -0.66 11.54
C HIS A 233 5.24 -1.58 10.34
N HIS A 234 4.64 -1.09 9.26
CA HIS A 234 4.65 -1.76 7.97
C HIS A 234 5.90 -1.29 7.22
N HIS A 235 6.66 -2.24 6.65
CA HIS A 235 7.79 -1.89 5.80
C HIS A 235 7.27 -1.09 4.61
N ASN A 236 7.66 0.18 4.52
CA ASN A 236 7.04 1.12 3.62
C ASN A 236 7.75 1.14 2.26
N VAL A 237 7.78 -0.02 1.59
CA VAL A 237 8.41 -0.20 0.26
C VAL A 237 7.89 0.80 -0.78
N LEU A 238 6.67 1.32 -0.57
CA LEU A 238 6.03 2.29 -1.45
C LEU A 238 6.62 3.70 -1.34
N GLU A 239 7.19 4.05 -0.19
CA GLU A 239 7.72 5.39 0.06
C GLU A 239 9.24 5.37 0.24
N ASP A 240 9.82 4.26 0.71
CA ASP A 240 11.25 4.16 0.96
C ASP A 240 12.04 4.06 -0.35
N PRO A 241 13.08 4.90 -0.51
CA PRO A 241 13.99 4.75 -1.63
C PRO A 241 14.58 3.33 -1.57
N VAL A 242 14.84 2.74 -2.73
CA VAL A 242 15.40 1.38 -2.76
C VAL A 242 16.79 1.45 -2.13
N ASP A 243 16.90 0.90 -0.91
CA ASP A 243 18.11 0.97 -0.10
C ASP A 243 19.35 0.57 -0.90
N GLY A 244 20.38 1.43 -0.88
CA GLY A 244 21.73 1.04 -1.28
C GLY A 244 22.52 2.01 -2.15
N VAL A 245 22.01 3.21 -2.48
CA VAL A 245 22.81 4.19 -3.22
C VAL A 245 22.69 5.54 -2.51
N SER A 246 23.70 5.88 -1.69
CA SER A 246 23.92 7.27 -1.33
C SER A 246 24.08 8.06 -2.63
N PRO A 247 23.35 9.17 -2.85
CA PRO A 247 23.46 9.93 -4.07
C PRO A 247 24.93 10.31 -4.28
N PRO A 248 25.53 10.02 -5.44
CA PRO A 248 26.88 10.49 -5.73
C PRO A 248 26.89 12.02 -5.56
N PRO A 249 27.95 12.61 -4.99
CA PRO A 249 28.02 14.06 -4.82
C PRO A 249 27.73 14.73 -6.16
N SER A 250 26.81 15.69 -6.15
CA SER A 250 26.31 16.41 -7.32
C SER A 250 27.45 17.15 -8.02
N VAL A 251 28.17 16.45 -8.90
CA VAL A 251 29.12 17.08 -9.80
C VAL A 251 28.30 17.69 -10.92
N SER A 252 28.16 19.03 -10.91
CA SER A 252 27.66 19.81 -12.05
C SER A 252 28.51 19.53 -13.29
N ARG A 253 28.16 18.48 -14.05
CA ARG A 253 28.75 18.20 -15.35
C ARG A 253 27.86 18.75 -16.43
N SER A 254 28.27 19.90 -16.96
CA SER A 254 27.91 20.34 -18.30
C SER A 254 28.33 19.25 -19.29
N PHE A 255 27.38 18.51 -19.84
CA PHE A 255 27.63 17.52 -20.90
C PHE A 255 27.12 18.07 -22.23
N HIS A 256 28.06 18.49 -23.07
CA HIS A 256 27.85 18.58 -24.51
C HIS A 256 27.76 17.15 -25.07
N CYS A 257 26.56 16.74 -25.48
CA CYS A 257 26.33 15.48 -26.18
C CYS A 257 26.92 15.58 -27.61
N SER A 258 28.16 15.12 -27.77
CA SER A 258 28.73 14.82 -29.09
C SER A 258 28.32 13.40 -29.47
N GLN A 259 27.44 13.28 -30.47
CA GLN A 259 27.08 12.01 -31.09
C GLN A 259 28.31 11.37 -31.75
N ARG A 260 29.06 10.55 -30.99
CA ARG A 260 30.11 9.70 -31.55
C ARG A 260 29.54 8.30 -31.74
N LYS A 261 29.21 7.97 -33.00
CA LYS A 261 28.89 6.60 -33.44
C LYS A 261 30.09 5.70 -33.15
N GLN A 262 30.03 4.91 -32.07
CA GLN A 262 30.94 3.79 -31.85
C GLN A 262 30.18 2.50 -32.12
N ALA A 263 30.69 1.73 -33.09
CA ALA A 263 30.28 0.37 -33.34
C ALA A 263 30.81 -0.50 -32.19
N PHE A 264 29.92 -0.95 -31.30
CA PHE A 264 30.26 -1.83 -30.20
C PHE A 264 30.07 -3.29 -30.63
N THR A 265 31.16 -4.05 -30.59
CA THR A 265 31.19 -5.49 -30.82
C THR A 265 30.49 -6.22 -29.68
N ARG A 266 29.51 -7.03 -30.06
CA ARG A 266 28.67 -7.89 -29.23
C ARG A 266 29.50 -8.96 -28.53
N GLN A 267 29.59 -8.91 -27.20
CA GLN A 267 30.12 -10.01 -26.39
C GLN A 267 29.02 -10.50 -25.43
N SER A 268 28.52 -11.71 -25.71
CA SER A 268 27.50 -12.41 -24.96
C SER A 268 28.13 -13.34 -23.93
N SER A 269 27.76 -13.18 -22.66
CA SER A 269 27.94 -14.14 -21.55
C SER A 269 27.24 -13.52 -20.32
N ILE A 270 26.51 -14.14 -19.38
CA ILE A 270 26.27 -15.52 -18.94
C ILE A 270 24.99 -15.48 -18.05
N LEU A 271 24.29 -16.61 -17.98
CA LEU A 271 23.14 -16.91 -17.12
C LEU A 271 23.28 -16.39 -15.67
N ARG A 272 22.28 -15.63 -15.19
CA ARG A 272 22.06 -15.42 -13.74
C ARG A 272 21.06 -16.46 -13.21
N PRO A 273 21.35 -17.14 -12.09
CA PRO A 273 20.42 -18.08 -11.48
C PRO A 273 19.29 -17.31 -10.77
N THR A 274 18.07 -17.77 -10.98
CA THR A 274 16.91 -17.41 -10.16
C THR A 274 17.13 -17.93 -8.74
N MET A 275 17.54 -17.04 -7.82
CA MET A 275 17.41 -17.33 -6.39
C MET A 275 15.93 -17.28 -6.03
N VAL A 276 15.33 -18.46 -5.91
CA VAL A 276 14.01 -18.65 -5.33
C VAL A 276 14.13 -18.36 -3.82
N ASN A 277 13.28 -17.49 -3.30
CA ASN A 277 13.20 -17.14 -1.89
C ASN A 277 12.92 -18.38 -1.04
N ILE A 278 13.97 -18.93 -0.40
CA ILE A 278 13.89 -20.08 0.52
C ILE A 278 12.97 -19.77 1.72
N SER A 279 12.77 -18.49 2.05
CA SER A 279 11.87 -18.03 3.12
C SER A 279 10.40 -18.41 2.88
N ASP A 280 9.91 -18.32 1.64
CA ASP A 280 8.50 -18.61 1.32
C ASP A 280 8.24 -20.13 1.35
N ALA A 281 9.24 -20.93 0.98
CA ALA A 281 9.16 -22.39 1.04
C ALA A 281 9.15 -22.93 2.48
N LEU A 282 9.89 -22.30 3.39
CA LEU A 282 9.92 -22.68 4.81
C LEU A 282 8.62 -22.29 5.53
N SER A 283 8.02 -21.15 5.20
CA SER A 283 6.71 -20.73 5.71
C SER A 283 5.61 -21.77 5.38
N ALA A 284 5.58 -22.26 4.15
CA ALA A 284 4.62 -23.27 3.72
C ALA A 284 4.81 -24.63 4.43
N LEU A 285 6.05 -25.00 4.77
CA LEU A 285 6.36 -26.26 5.45
C LEU A 285 5.83 -26.32 6.89
N PHE A 286 5.71 -25.19 7.59
CA PHE A 286 5.17 -25.14 8.95
C PHE A 286 3.67 -24.83 9.01
N ALA A 287 3.11 -24.13 8.03
CA ALA A 287 1.69 -23.79 7.99
C ALA A 287 0.79 -25.03 7.78
N ILE A 288 1.22 -25.99 6.94
CA ILE A 288 0.42 -27.17 6.59
C ILE A 288 0.21 -28.12 7.79
N PRO A 289 1.25 -28.50 8.58
CA PRO A 289 1.06 -29.36 9.74
C PRO A 289 0.19 -28.72 10.83
N VAL A 290 0.34 -27.41 11.05
CA VAL A 290 -0.46 -26.69 12.06
C VAL A 290 -1.93 -26.64 11.66
N ALA A 291 -2.24 -26.33 10.39
CA ALA A 291 -3.60 -26.36 9.87
C ALA A 291 -4.22 -27.77 9.90
N PHE A 292 -3.40 -28.81 9.69
CA PHE A 292 -3.86 -30.19 9.75
C PHE A 292 -4.16 -30.63 11.19
N VAL A 293 -3.31 -30.27 12.16
CA VAL A 293 -3.52 -30.56 13.58
C VAL A 293 -4.76 -29.83 14.11
N THR A 294 -4.96 -28.56 13.74
CA THR A 294 -6.16 -27.81 14.15
C THR A 294 -7.43 -28.39 13.53
N PHE A 295 -7.39 -28.84 12.28
CA PHE A 295 -8.50 -29.53 11.64
C PHE A 295 -8.85 -30.86 12.32
N ILE A 296 -7.84 -31.68 12.66
CA ILE A 296 -8.04 -32.92 13.42
C ILE A 296 -8.64 -32.64 14.80
N LEU A 297 -8.11 -31.64 15.52
CA LEU A 297 -8.66 -31.26 16.83
C LEU A 297 -10.10 -30.75 16.72
N ALA A 298 -10.44 -30.00 15.68
CA ALA A 298 -11.82 -29.56 15.45
C ALA A 298 -12.76 -30.74 15.19
N ILE A 299 -12.34 -31.72 14.37
CA ILE A 299 -13.09 -32.96 14.15
C ILE A 299 -13.23 -33.73 15.45
N LEU A 300 -12.14 -33.94 16.19
CA LEU A 300 -12.17 -34.65 17.46
C LEU A 300 -13.09 -33.94 18.44
N CYS A 301 -13.00 -32.63 18.63
CA CYS A 301 -13.92 -31.88 19.50
C CYS A 301 -15.38 -31.97 19.04
N PHE A 302 -15.64 -31.98 17.73
CA PHE A 302 -16.99 -32.11 17.17
C PHE A 302 -17.59 -33.51 17.43
N TYR A 303 -16.80 -34.57 17.24
CA TYR A 303 -17.23 -35.95 17.44
C TYR A 303 -17.15 -36.42 18.89
N SER A 304 -16.29 -35.81 19.71
CA SER A 304 -16.14 -36.09 21.13
C SER A 304 -17.22 -35.43 21.98
N ARG A 305 -18.38 -35.04 21.39
CA ARG A 305 -19.56 -34.58 22.11
C ARG A 305 -19.68 -35.38 23.41
N PRO A 306 -19.36 -34.80 24.58
CA PRO A 306 -19.34 -35.57 25.81
C PRO A 306 -20.81 -35.86 26.15
N GLY A 307 -21.27 -37.06 25.81
CA GLY A 307 -22.60 -37.56 26.19
C GLY A 307 -22.81 -37.63 27.71
N ALA A 308 -21.78 -37.31 28.51
CA ALA A 308 -21.78 -37.38 29.96
C ALA A 308 -22.33 -36.12 30.69
N PHE A 309 -22.68 -35.04 29.99
CA PHE A 309 -23.35 -33.86 30.61
C PHE A 309 -24.85 -33.75 30.29
N ARG A 310 -25.52 -34.89 30.10
CA ARG A 310 -26.96 -34.99 30.41
C ARG A 310 -27.10 -35.54 31.83
N ILE A 311 -26.91 -34.68 32.82
CA ILE A 311 -27.40 -34.94 34.18
C ILE A 311 -28.75 -34.21 34.28
N MET A 312 -29.74 -35.01 34.69
CA MET A 312 -31.11 -34.64 35.04
C MET A 312 -31.18 -33.46 36.00
#